data_AF-A0A4R1I0Z4-F1
#
_entry.id   AF-A0A4R1I0Z4-F1
#
_cell.length_a   1.000
_cell.length_b   1.000
_cell.length_c   1.000
_cell.angle_alpha   90.00
_cell.angle_beta   90.00
_cell.angle_gamma   90.00
#
_symmetry.space_group_name_H-M   'P 1'
#
loop_
_entity.id
_entity.type
_entity.pdbx_description
1 polymer ?
#
loop_
_entity_poly.entity_id
_entity_poly.type
_entity_poly.pdbx_seq_one_letter_code
_entity_poly.pdbx_strand_id
1 'polypeptide(L)' 'MELVVDVTETDGRLQGTVRRPASTVTHPFSGTLELLACLERLGCGEDTARTRATGETS' A
#
# COMPACT_ATOMS: atom_id res chain seq x y z
N MET A 1 -7.91 11.22 -10.33
CA MET A 1 -6.61 10.89 -9.73
C MET A 1 -6.21 9.51 -10.23
N GLU A 2 -4.99 9.35 -10.70
CA GLU A 2 -4.49 8.06 -11.23
C GLU A 2 -3.58 7.40 -10.19
N LEU A 3 -3.72 6.09 -10.00
CA LEU A 3 -2.89 5.27 -9.11
C LEU A 3 -2.38 4.07 -9.89
N VAL A 4 -1.13 3.68 -9.63
CA VAL A 4 -0.52 2.48 -10.18
C VAL A 4 -0.66 1.38 -9.13
N VAL A 5 -1.35 0.31 -9.50
CA VAL A 5 -1.55 -0.87 -8.64
C VAL A 5 -0.84 -2.04 -9.31
N ASP A 6 0.19 -2.55 -8.65
CA ASP A 6 0.81 -3.82 -9.00
C ASP A 6 0.14 -4.93 -8.19
N VAL A 7 -0.43 -5.93 -8.87
CA VAL A 7 -1.21 -7.01 -8.25
C VAL A 7 -0.63 -8.35 -8.66
N THR A 8 -0.34 -9.16 -7.66
CA THR A 8 -0.01 -10.58 -7.77
C THR A 8 -1.04 -11.38 -7.00
N GLU A 9 -1.65 -12.37 -7.64
CA GLU A 9 -2.50 -13.33 -6.93
C GLU A 9 -1.67 -14.54 -6.52
N THR A 10 -1.78 -14.96 -5.26
CA THR A 10 -1.13 -16.17 -4.76
C THR A 10 -2.10 -16.91 -3.86
N ASP A 11 -2.37 -18.18 -4.17
CA ASP A 11 -3.25 -19.05 -3.37
C ASP A 11 -4.65 -18.43 -3.14
N GLY A 12 -5.18 -17.73 -4.15
CA GLY A 12 -6.49 -17.04 -4.07
C GLY A 12 -6.48 -15.76 -3.22
N ARG A 13 -5.31 -15.29 -2.77
CA ARG A 13 -5.14 -14.01 -2.06
C ARG A 13 -4.47 -12.99 -2.98
N LEU A 14 -5.10 -11.82 -3.09
CA LEU A 14 -4.50 -10.65 -3.76
C LEU A 14 -3.36 -10.10 -2.92
N GLN A 15 -2.20 -9.84 -3.50
CA GLN A 15 -1.06 -9.22 -2.84
C GLN A 15 -0.40 -8.26 -3.83
N GLY A 16 0.36 -7.28 -3.34
CA GLY A 16 1.08 -6.39 -4.24
C GLY A 16 1.37 -5.04 -3.65
N THR A 17 1.49 -4.01 -4.50
CA THR A 17 1.82 -2.65 -4.08
C THR A 17 0.98 -1.60 -4.79
N VAL A 18 0.68 -0.50 -4.09
CA VAL A 18 0.03 0.69 -4.66
C VAL A 18 0.98 1.88 -4.59
N ARG A 19 1.06 2.67 -5.66
CA ARG A 19 1.83 3.93 -5.69
C ARG A 19 1.17 4.99 -6.57
N ARG A 20 1.55 6.25 -6.38
CA ARG A 20 1.20 7.32 -7.32
C ARG A 20 2.12 7.30 -8.56
N PRO A 21 1.64 7.72 -9.75
CA PRO A 21 2.41 7.67 -11.00
C PRO A 21 3.77 8.40 -10.99
N ALA A 22 3.98 9.35 -10.07
CA ALA A 22 5.24 10.09 -9.89
C ALA A 22 5.93 9.84 -8.54
N SER A 23 5.36 8.98 -7.69
CA SER A 23 5.95 8.68 -6.37
C SER A 23 6.78 7.41 -6.44
N THR A 24 7.94 7.45 -5.76
CA THR A 24 8.76 6.26 -5.48
C THR A 24 8.28 5.52 -4.23
N VAL A 25 7.35 6.10 -3.48
CA VAL A 25 6.75 5.48 -2.29
C VAL A 25 5.71 4.46 -2.74
N THR A 26 5.94 3.22 -2.32
CA THR A 26 5.06 2.06 -2.57
C THR A 26 4.42 1.59 -1.28
N HIS A 27 3.13 1.35 -1.30
CA HIS A 27 2.36 0.83 -0.17
C HIS A 27 2.03 -0.65 -0.43
N PRO A 28 2.63 -1.60 0.29
CA PRO A 28 2.28 -3.01 0.14
C PRO A 28 0.89 -3.30 0.71
N PHE A 29 0.21 -4.29 0.14
CA PHE A 29 -1.06 -4.82 0.64
C PHE A 29 -1.10 -6.35 0.54
N SER A 30 -1.80 -7.01 1.48
CA SER A 30 -2.10 -8.45 1.44
C SER A 30 -3.60 -8.70 1.66
N GLY A 31 -4.32 -8.76 0.55
CA GLY A 31 -5.74 -9.04 0.48
C GLY A 31 -6.55 -7.83 0.05
N THR A 32 -7.82 -8.07 -0.22
CA THR A 32 -8.73 -7.07 -0.80
C THR A 32 -8.98 -5.89 0.13
N LEU A 33 -9.10 -6.12 1.45
CA LEU A 33 -9.35 -5.04 2.43
C LEU A 33 -8.16 -4.08 2.54
N GLU A 34 -6.93 -4.60 2.58
CA GLU A 34 -5.72 -3.76 2.62
C GLU A 34 -5.54 -2.97 1.32
N LEU A 35 -5.89 -3.55 0.17
CA LEU A 35 -5.90 -2.85 -1.11
C LEU A 35 -6.86 -1.64 -1.05
N LEU A 36 -8.11 -1.84 -0.64
CA LEU A 36 -9.09 -0.76 -0.52
C LEU A 36 -8.61 0.36 0.41
N ALA A 37 -8.06 -0.01 1.58
CA ALA A 37 -7.49 0.96 2.52
C ALA A 37 -6.29 1.72 1.94
N CYS A 38 -5.46 1.10 1.09
CA CYS A 38 -4.39 1.80 0.39
C CYS A 38 -4.93 2.78 -0.65
N LEU A 39 -5.96 2.38 -1.40
CA LEU A 39 -6.60 3.23 -2.41
C LEU A 39 -7.27 4.45 -1.79
N GLU A 40 -7.97 4.28 -0.66
CA GLU A 40 -8.61 5.40 0.07
C GLU A 40 -7.57 6.38 0.61
N ARG A 41 -6.53 5.90 1.29
CA ARG A 41 -5.46 6.77 1.83
C ARG A 41 -4.76 7.55 0.73
N LEU A 42 -4.37 6.86 -0.35
CA LEU A 42 -3.67 7.50 -1.46
C LEU A 42 -4.58 8.43 -2.26
N GLY A 43 -5.87 8.07 -2.41
CA GLY A 43 -6.89 8.83 -3.11
C GLY A 43 -7.34 10.10 -2.38
N CYS A 44 -7.38 10.08 -1.04
CA CYS A 44 -7.76 11.23 -0.21
C CYS A 44 -6.60 12.19 0.10
N GLY A 45 -5.37 11.90 -0.35
CA GLY A 45 -4.22 12.80 -0.14
C GLY A 45 -3.44 12.57 1.16
N GLU A 46 -3.78 11.57 1.94
CA GLU A 46 -3.05 11.21 3.16
C GLU A 46 -1.82 10.36 2.82
N ASP A 47 -0.72 11.04 2.50
CA ASP A 47 0.62 10.48 2.41
C ASP A 47 1.15 10.18 3.82
N THR A 48 0.49 9.27 4.53
CA THR A 48 0.92 8.85 5.86
C THR A 48 2.02 7.82 5.71
N ALA A 49 3.18 8.27 5.23
CA ALA A 49 4.46 7.56 5.34
C ALA A 49 4.90 7.53 6.82
N ARG A 50 4.16 6.81 7.67
CA ARG A 50 4.63 6.48 9.02
C ARG A 50 5.28 5.10 8.99
N THR A 51 6.47 5.04 8.40
CA THR A 51 7.46 4.03 8.80
C THR A 51 7.82 4.29 10.25
N ARG A 52 7.25 3.51 11.16
CA ARG A 52 7.89 3.19 12.44
C ARG A 52 7.82 1.69 12.65
N ALA A 53 8.68 0.98 11.92
CA ALA A 53 9.34 -0.20 12.47
C ALA A 53 10.68 0.27 13.05
N THR A 54 10.79 0.37 14.37
CA THR A 54 12.07 0.24 15.09
C THR A 54 11.80 -0.10 16.56
N GLY A 55 12.26 -1.29 16.98
CA GLY A 55 12.79 -1.50 18.34
C GLY A 55 11.87 -2.18 19.35
N GLU A 56 11.72 -3.50 19.23
CA GLU A 56 11.86 -4.37 20.39
C GLU A 56 13.33 -4.27 20.84
N THR A 57 13.60 -3.70 22.02
CA THR A 57 14.82 -3.97 22.81
C THR A 57 14.58 -3.57 24.25
N SER A 58 14.56 -4.61 25.11
CA SER A 58 14.77 -4.63 26.57
C SER A 58 13.64 -4.16 27.50
#